data_AF-A0A534K6W2-F1
#
_entry.id   AF-A0A534K6W2-F1
#
_cell.length_a   1.000
_cell.length_b   1.000
_cell.length_c   1.000
_cell.angle_alpha   90.00
_cell.angle_beta   90.00
_cell.angle_gamma   90.00
#
_symmetry.space_group_name_H-M   'P 1'
#
loop_
_entity.id
_entity.type
_entity.pdbx_description
1 polymer ?
#
loop_
_entity_poly.entity_id
_entity_poly.type
_entity_poly.pdbx_seq_one_letter_code
_entity_poly.pdbx_strand_id
1 'polypeptide(L)'
;MPLIPDLGIAASVALVVFFIVLGLLVLFIEDIDLKIVLGLLFILLGLTVALLAMGEAGVALIALAAIAALVMDQVFEHFAGV
;
A
#
# COMPACT_ATOMS: atom_id res chain seq x y z
N MET A 1 5.95 25.97 22.63
CA MET A 1 5.17 24.88 22.00
C MET A 1 5.99 23.60 22.14
N PRO A 2 5.50 22.56 22.84
CA PRO A 2 6.31 21.39 23.15
C PRO A 2 6.57 20.62 21.84
N LEU A 3 7.73 20.87 21.25
CA LEU A 3 8.16 20.29 19.96
C LEU A 3 8.49 18.79 20.06
N ILE A 4 8.84 18.33 21.27
CA ILE A 4 9.42 17.01 21.50
C ILE A 4 8.37 15.87 21.47
N PRO A 5 7.19 15.99 22.11
CA PRO A 5 6.13 14.98 22.00
C PRO A 5 5.58 14.85 20.57
N ASP A 6 5.50 15.98 19.86
CA ASP A 6 5.02 16.05 18.48
C ASP A 6 5.99 15.35 17.50
N LEU A 7 7.30 15.54 17.69
CA LEU A 7 8.32 14.87 16.88
C LEU A 7 8.30 13.35 17.04
N GLY A 8 8.01 12.84 18.24
CA GLY A 8 7.90 11.39 18.48
C GLY A 8 6.72 10.76 17.73
N ILE A 9 5.58 11.47 17.67
CA ILE A 9 4.40 11.04 16.93
C ILE A 9 4.64 11.14 15.41
N ALA A 10 5.24 12.23 14.94
CA ALA A 10 5.59 12.38 13.54
C ALA A 10 6.58 11.29 13.07
N ALA A 11 7.59 10.97 13.89
CA ALA A 11 8.56 9.93 13.59
C ALA A 11 7.92 8.54 13.52
N SER A 12 6.99 8.20 14.43
CA SER A 12 6.30 6.90 14.39
C SER A 12 5.38 6.77 13.15
N VAL A 13 4.67 7.84 12.79
CA VAL A 13 3.86 7.87 11.56
C VAL A 13 4.74 7.72 10.32
N ALA A 14 5.87 8.43 10.25
CA ALA A 14 6.81 8.31 9.14
C ALA A 14 7.38 6.89 9.01
N LEU A 15 7.63 6.22 10.14
CA LEU A 15 8.14 4.85 10.18
C LEU A 15 7.10 3.84 9.66
N VAL A 16 5.83 4.00 10.04
CA VAL A 16 4.72 3.19 9.52
C VAL A 16 4.58 3.37 8.01
N VAL A 17 4.56 4.62 7.52
CA VAL A 17 4.49 4.91 6.08
C VAL A 17 5.70 4.33 5.35
N PHE A 18 6.90 4.45 5.92
CA PHE A 18 8.11 3.88 5.36
C PHE A 18 8.00 2.36 5.20
N PHE A 19 7.56 1.64 6.24
CA PHE A 19 7.39 0.19 6.15
C PHE A 19 6.28 -0.23 5.19
N ILE A 20 5.20 0.55 5.06
CA ILE A 20 4.17 0.30 4.04
C ILE A 20 4.79 0.40 2.64
N VAL A 21 5.55 1.47 2.37
CA VAL A 21 6.22 1.65 1.07
C VAL A 21 7.28 0.57 0.83
N LEU A 22 8.04 0.20 1.86
CA LEU A 22 9.05 -0.87 1.77
C LEU A 22 8.41 -2.22 1.52
N GLY A 23 7.32 -2.55 2.21
CA GLY A 23 6.54 -3.76 1.98
C GLY A 23 5.96 -3.81 0.57
N LEU A 24 5.44 -2.68 0.07
CA LEU A 24 5.02 -2.57 -1.32
C LEU A 24 6.20 -2.81 -2.27
N LEU A 25 7.36 -2.18 -2.07
CA LEU A 25 8.57 -2.37 -2.89
C LEU A 25 9.06 -3.82 -2.89
N VAL A 26 8.99 -4.52 -1.76
CA VAL A 26 9.36 -5.95 -1.69
C VAL A 26 8.43 -6.79 -2.56
N LEU A 27 7.12 -6.50 -2.59
CA LEU A 27 6.18 -7.21 -3.45
C LEU A 27 6.53 -7.11 -4.95
N PHE A 28 7.17 -6.02 -5.40
CA PHE A 28 7.59 -5.83 -6.80
C PHE A 28 8.91 -6.54 -7.16
N ILE A 29 9.66 -7.01 -6.17
CA ILE A 29 11.00 -7.61 -6.37
C ILE A 29 10.96 -9.13 -6.21
N GLU A 30 10.06 -9.61 -5.36
CA GLU A 30 9.91 -11.03 -5.06
C GLU A 30 8.91 -11.66 -6.04
N ASP A 31 9.25 -12.82 -6.59
CA ASP A 31 8.30 -13.62 -7.39
C ASP A 31 7.24 -14.19 -6.45
N ILE A 32 6.08 -13.56 -6.44
CA ILE A 32 5.00 -13.85 -5.50
C ILE A 32 3.90 -14.61 -6.22
N ASP A 33 3.49 -15.74 -5.63
CA ASP A 33 2.36 -16.52 -6.09
C ASP A 33 1.14 -15.64 -6.37
N LEU A 34 0.58 -15.76 -7.59
CA LEU A 34 -0.62 -15.04 -8.04
C LEU A 34 -1.79 -15.12 -7.04
N LYS A 35 -1.89 -16.21 -6.26
CA LYS A 35 -2.91 -16.38 -5.21
C LYS A 35 -2.77 -15.36 -4.09
N ILE A 36 -1.53 -15.05 -3.69
CA ILE A 36 -1.20 -14.08 -2.64
C ILE A 36 -1.47 -12.67 -3.17
N VAL A 37 -1.02 -12.37 -4.39
CA VAL A 37 -1.27 -11.11 -5.08
C VAL A 37 -2.77 -10.82 -5.16
N LEU A 38 -3.55 -11.80 -5.61
CA LEU A 38 -5.00 -11.66 -5.75
C LEU A 38 -5.68 -11.47 -4.39
N GLY A 39 -5.25 -12.20 -3.36
CA GLY A 39 -5.72 -12.03 -1.99
C GLY A 39 -5.44 -10.61 -1.47
N LEU A 40 -4.25 -10.08 -1.71
CA LEU A 40 -3.86 -8.73 -1.33
C LEU A 40 -4.69 -7.68 -2.06
N LEU A 41 -4.97 -7.89 -3.34
CA LEU A 41 -5.81 -7.01 -4.15
C LEU A 41 -7.23 -6.92 -3.58
N PHE A 42 -7.84 -8.04 -3.20
CA PHE A 42 -9.15 -8.03 -2.55
C PHE A 42 -9.15 -7.33 -1.19
N ILE A 43 -8.10 -7.53 -0.38
CA ILE A 43 -7.96 -6.85 0.91
C ILE A 43 -7.85 -5.34 0.71
N LEU A 44 -6.99 -4.88 -0.20
CA LEU A 44 -6.81 -3.47 -0.51
C LEU A 44 -8.08 -2.82 -1.07
N LEU A 45 -8.83 -3.54 -1.90
CA LEU A 45 -10.08 -3.05 -2.48
C LEU A 45 -11.16 -2.93 -1.39
N GLY A 46 -11.27 -3.94 -0.51
CA GLY A 46 -12.14 -3.88 0.66
C GLY A 46 -11.77 -2.73 1.61
N LEU A 47 -10.47 -2.53 1.87
CA LEU A 47 -9.94 -1.43 2.67
C LEU A 47 -10.31 -0.07 2.06
N THR A 48 -10.16 0.07 0.74
CA THR A 48 -10.47 1.31 0.01
C THR A 48 -11.95 1.68 0.17
N VAL A 49 -12.85 0.71 -0.01
CA VAL A 49 -14.30 0.91 0.16
C VAL A 49 -14.64 1.24 1.62
N ALA A 50 -14.02 0.56 2.58
CA ALA A 50 -14.23 0.83 4.01
C ALA A 50 -13.78 2.26 4.39
N LEU A 51 -12.59 2.68 3.95
CA LEU A 51 -12.07 4.03 4.18
C LEU A 51 -12.96 5.10 3.56
N LEU A 52 -13.44 4.86 2.33
CA LEU A 52 -14.36 5.78 1.67
C LEU A 52 -15.70 5.89 2.41
N ALA A 53 -16.23 4.78 2.91
CA ALA A 53 -17.47 4.77 3.71
C ALA A 53 -17.31 5.50 5.05
N MET A 54 -16.10 5.53 5.62
CA MET A 54 -15.77 6.29 6.83
C MET A 54 -15.50 7.79 6.58
N GLY A 55 -15.50 8.23 5.31
CA GLY A 55 -15.22 9.62 4.93
C GLY A 55 -13.74 9.95 4.77
N GLU A 56 -12.85 8.96 4.89
CA GLU A 56 -11.40 9.12 4.79
C GLU A 56 -10.92 9.02 3.32
N ALA A 57 -11.48 9.86 2.46
CA ALA A 57 -11.22 9.82 1.01
C ALA A 57 -9.74 10.02 0.66
N GLY A 58 -9.00 10.82 1.44
CA GLY A 58 -7.56 11.03 1.24
C GLY A 58 -6.75 9.76 1.46
N VAL A 59 -7.06 8.98 2.51
CA VAL A 59 -6.39 7.71 2.80
C VAL A 59 -6.83 6.62 1.83
N ALA A 60 -8.10 6.63 1.41
CA ALA A 60 -8.62 5.73 0.38
C ALA A 60 -7.86 5.86 -0.96
N LEU A 61 -7.41 7.07 -1.33
CA LEU A 61 -6.57 7.27 -2.52
C LEU A 61 -5.21 6.58 -2.40
N ILE A 62 -4.63 6.48 -1.20
CA ILE A 62 -3.37 5.77 -0.97
C ILE A 62 -3.56 4.26 -1.21
N ALA A 63 -4.65 3.70 -0.67
CA ALA A 63 -4.99 2.30 -0.90
C ALA A 63 -5.24 2.02 -2.39
N LEU A 64 -5.92 2.94 -3.10
CA LEU A 64 -6.15 2.83 -4.54
C LEU A 64 -4.85 2.91 -5.34
N ALA A 65 -3.90 3.77 -4.95
CA ALA A 65 -2.59 3.85 -5.57
C ALA A 65 -1.80 2.53 -5.42
N ALA A 66 -1.89 1.88 -4.25
CA ALA A 66 -1.29 0.57 -4.04
C ALA A 66 -1.93 -0.51 -4.94
N ILE A 67 -3.26 -0.49 -5.12
CA ILE A 67 -3.95 -1.39 -6.08
C ILE A 67 -3.43 -1.16 -7.50
N ALA A 68 -3.37 0.10 -7.94
CA ALA A 68 -2.90 0.44 -9.29
C ALA A 68 -1.46 -0.04 -9.51
N ALA A 69 -0.60 0.12 -8.51
CA ALA A 69 0.78 -0.34 -8.58
C ALA A 69 0.85 -1.87 -8.70
N LEU A 70 0.07 -2.62 -7.91
CA LEU A 70 -0.03 -4.09 -8.00
C LEU A 70 -0.53 -4.57 -9.37
N VAL A 71 -1.52 -3.88 -9.94
CA VAL A 71 -2.05 -4.23 -11.27
C VAL A 71 -0.98 -4.01 -12.34
N MET A 72 -0.23 -2.90 -12.25
CA MET A 72 0.84 -2.61 -13.20
C MET A 72 1.99 -3.62 -13.08
N ASP A 73 2.31 -4.06 -11.87
CA ASP A 73 3.29 -5.13 -11.61
C ASP A 73 2.96 -6.41 -12.38
N GLN A 74 1.74 -6.93 -12.17
CA GLN A 74 1.26 -8.16 -12.80
C GLN A 74 1.17 -8.04 -14.33
N VAL A 75 0.85 -6.85 -14.82
CA VAL A 75 0.90 -6.53 -16.24
C VAL A 75 2.35 -6.61 -16.74
N PHE A 76 3.31 -6.03 -16.01
CA PHE A 76 4.72 -6.10 -16.38
C PHE A 76 5.30 -7.51 -16.34
N GLU A 77 5.03 -8.31 -15.31
CA GLU A 77 5.42 -9.73 -15.27
C GLU A 77 4.87 -10.48 -16.49
N HIS A 78 3.57 -10.30 -16.78
CA HIS A 78 2.91 -10.98 -17.91
C HIS A 78 3.49 -10.59 -19.29
N PHE A 79 3.90 -9.33 -19.48
CA PHE A 79 4.40 -8.84 -20.77
C PHE A 79 5.94 -8.90 -20.91
N ALA A 80 6.70 -8.80 -19.81
CA ALA A 80 8.16 -8.83 -19.82
C ALA A 80 8.72 -10.26 -19.79
N GLY A 81 7.91 -11.26 -19.40
CA GLY A 81 8.30 -12.67 -19.43
C GLY A 81 9.45 -13.02 -18.49
N VAL A 82 9.62 -12.24 -17.41
CA VAL A 82 10.39 -12.64 -16.23
C VAL A 82 9.45 -13.40 -15.31
#